data_AF-A0A7J9ZVZ6-F1
#
_entry.id   AF-A0A7J9ZVZ6-F1
#
_cell.length_a   1.000
_cell.length_b   1.000
_cell.length_c   1.000
_cell.angle_alpha   90.00
_cell.angle_beta   90.00
_cell.angle_gamma   90.00
#
_symmetry.space_group_name_H-M   'P 1'
#
loop_
_entity.id
_entity.type
_entity.pdbx_description
1 polymer ?
#
loop_
_entity_poly.entity_id
_entity_poly.type
_entity_poly.pdbx_seq_one_letter_code
_entity_poly.pdbx_strand_id
1 'polypeptide(L)' 'MDQAHTDDIADAKARLREQFPGWNFIVARPSGRWWALRPGETAAPSTVVADSSAELAAELAKIPAT' A
#
# COMPACT_ATOMS: atom_id res chain seq x y z
N MET A 1 -0.32 -24.51 -2.41
CA MET A 1 0.67 -23.83 -3.28
C MET A 1 0.60 -22.33 -2.99
N ASP A 2 1.14 -21.87 -1.87
CA ASP A 2 0.79 -20.55 -1.29
C ASP A 2 2.02 -19.66 -0.99
N GLN A 3 3.23 -20.18 -1.30
CA GLN A 3 4.49 -19.51 -1.01
C GLN A 3 4.84 -18.44 -2.05
N ALA A 4 4.58 -18.70 -3.34
CA ALA A 4 4.87 -17.75 -4.43
C ALA A 4 4.07 -16.44 -4.33
N HIS A 5 2.80 -16.53 -3.91
CA HIS A 5 1.96 -15.34 -3.71
C HIS A 5 2.40 -14.51 -2.48
N THR A 6 3.12 -15.13 -1.54
CA THR A 6 3.61 -14.45 -0.33
C THR A 6 4.87 -13.65 -0.60
N ASP A 7 5.78 -14.21 -1.40
CA ASP A 7 7.01 -13.56 -1.82
C ASP A 7 6.73 -12.28 -2.64
N ASP A 8 5.78 -12.37 -3.57
CA ASP A 8 5.31 -11.25 -4.42
C ASP A 8 4.76 -10.08 -3.59
N ILE A 9 4.00 -10.37 -2.53
CA ILE A 9 3.47 -9.35 -1.61
C ILE A 9 4.58 -8.61 -0.87
N ALA A 10 5.63 -9.33 -0.45
CA ALA A 10 6.73 -8.73 0.29
C ALA A 10 7.56 -7.79 -0.61
N ASP A 11 7.85 -8.21 -1.84
CA ASP A 11 8.52 -7.38 -2.85
C ASP A 11 7.68 -6.14 -3.19
N ALA A 12 6.38 -6.33 -3.47
CA ALA A 12 5.47 -5.23 -3.78
C ALA A 12 5.40 -4.21 -2.63
N LYS A 13 5.35 -4.67 -1.36
CA LYS A 13 5.41 -3.78 -0.19
C LYS A 13 6.73 -3.01 -0.11
N ALA A 14 7.86 -3.66 -0.37
CA ALA A 14 9.17 -3.01 -0.34
C ALA A 14 9.23 -1.89 -1.38
N ARG A 15 8.85 -2.18 -2.63
CA ARG A 15 8.82 -1.17 -3.71
C ARG A 15 7.87 -0.02 -3.45
N LEU A 16 6.70 -0.30 -2.87
CA LEU A 16 5.74 0.74 -2.49
C LEU A 16 6.32 1.65 -1.40
N ARG A 17 7.02 1.08 -0.41
CA ARG A 17 7.66 1.85 0.66
C ARG A 17 8.85 2.68 0.17
N GLU A 18 9.59 2.18 -0.82
CA GLU A 18 10.66 2.94 -1.49
C GLU A 18 10.10 4.13 -2.29
N GLN A 19 9.01 3.93 -3.03
CA GLN A 19 8.37 4.97 -3.83
C GLN A 19 7.59 5.98 -2.98
N PHE A 20 7.00 5.53 -1.87
CA PHE A 20 6.12 6.32 -1.02
C PHE A 20 6.58 6.25 0.44
N PRO A 21 7.73 6.87 0.79
CA PRO A 21 8.19 6.91 2.17
C PRO A 21 7.15 7.64 3.05
N GLY A 22 6.87 7.08 4.24
CA GLY A 22 5.87 7.61 5.17
C GLY A 22 4.47 7.01 5.04
N TRP A 23 4.23 6.20 3.99
CA TRP A 23 3.04 5.37 3.89
C TRP A 23 3.26 3.98 4.48
N ASN A 24 2.21 3.46 5.11
CA ASN A 24 2.22 2.15 5.77
C ASN A 24 1.29 1.20 5.02
N PHE A 25 1.83 0.08 4.56
CA PHE A 25 1.16 -0.83 3.63
C PHE A 25 0.69 -2.10 4.32
N ILE A 26 -0.60 -2.39 4.23
CA ILE A 26 -1.24 -3.58 4.79
C ILE A 26 -1.94 -4.32 3.65
N VAL A 27 -1.80 -5.64 3.62
CA VAL A 27 -2.56 -6.48 2.70
C VAL A 27 -3.38 -7.46 3.53
N ALA A 28 -4.69 -7.50 3.26
CA ALA A 28 -5.60 -8.44 3.89
C ALA A 28 -5.64 -9.73 3.07
N ARG A 29 -5.23 -10.85 3.67
CA ARG A 29 -5.46 -12.19 3.12
C ARG A 29 -6.72 -12.78 3.77
N PRO A 30 -7.58 -13.51 3.03
CA PRO A 30 -7.38 -14.07 1.67
C PRO A 30 -7.83 -13.17 0.52
N SER A 31 -8.46 -12.03 0.80
CA SER A 31 -9.11 -11.20 -0.22
C SER A 31 -8.13 -10.52 -1.20
N GLY A 32 -6.83 -10.50 -0.90
CA GLY A 32 -5.83 -9.83 -1.73
C GLY A 32 -5.91 -8.30 -1.67
N ARG A 33 -6.69 -7.75 -0.74
CA ARG A 33 -6.99 -6.32 -0.68
C ARG A 33 -5.87 -5.54 -0.01
N TRP A 34 -5.38 -4.51 -0.68
CA TRP A 34 -4.30 -3.64 -0.25
C TRP A 34 -4.82 -2.36 0.39
N TRP A 35 -4.13 -1.92 1.44
CA TRP A 35 -4.41 -0.73 2.21
C TRP A 35 -3.12 0.05 2.38
N ALA A 36 -3.16 1.35 2.15
CA ALA A 36 -2.07 2.27 2.43
C ALA A 36 -2.56 3.33 3.42
N LEU A 37 -1.82 3.50 4.51
CA LEU A 37 -2.14 4.39 5.62
C LEU A 37 -0.98 5.36 5.81
N ARG A 38 -1.22 6.66 5.66
CA ARG A 38 -0.25 7.68 6.07
C ARG A 38 -0.75 8.33 7.36
N PRO A 39 0.00 8.24 8.47
CA PRO A 39 -0.32 9.05 9.64
C PRO A 39 -0.13 10.52 9.26
N GLY A 40 -1.22 11.28 9.20
CA GLY A 40 -1.18 12.72 8.99
C GLY A 40 -0.78 13.45 10.27
N GLU A 41 -0.03 14.53 10.16
CA GLU A 41 0.41 15.33 11.30
C GLU A 41 -0.73 16.14 11.95
N THR A 42 -1.86 16.39 11.26
CA THR A 42 -2.79 17.46 11.71
C THR A 42 -4.29 17.20 11.72
N ALA A 43 -4.90 16.15 11.13
CA ALA A 43 -6.34 15.92 11.37
C ALA A 43 -6.94 14.58 10.92
N ALA A 44 -6.43 13.93 9.87
CA ALA A 44 -7.05 12.70 9.38
C ALA A 44 -6.01 11.73 8.79
N PRO A 45 -6.02 10.45 9.19
CA PRO A 45 -5.18 9.45 8.54
C PRO A 45 -5.64 9.29 7.08
N SER A 46 -4.75 9.55 6.12
CA SER A 46 -5.03 9.27 4.72
C SER A 46 -5.01 7.76 4.54
N THR A 47 -6.16 7.19 4.19
CA THR A 47 -6.32 5.75 3.95
C THR A 47 -6.71 5.53 2.50
N VAL A 48 -5.89 4.78 1.77
CA VAL A 48 -6.15 4.36 0.39
C VAL A 48 -6.37 2.85 0.41
N VAL A 49 -7.36 2.37 -0.33
CA VAL A 49 -7.66 0.95 -0.45
C VAL A 49 -7.75 0.58 -1.92
N ALA A 50 -7.14 -0.55 -2.29
CA ALA A 50 -7.16 -1.07 -3.65
C ALA A 50 -7.16 -2.60 -3.64
N ASP A 51 -7.59 -3.21 -4.74
CA ASP A 51 -7.62 -4.67 -4.88
C ASP A 51 -6.30 -5.24 -5.45
N SER A 52 -5.31 -4.37 -5.73
CA SER A 52 -3.99 -4.74 -6.22
C SER A 52 -2.92 -3.69 -5.88
N SER A 53 -1.65 -4.12 -5.79
CA SER A 53 -0.52 -3.23 -5.49
C SER A 53 -0.29 -2.17 -6.56
N ALA A 54 -0.50 -2.51 -7.84
CA ALA A 54 -0.36 -1.59 -8.97
C ALA A 54 -1.40 -0.46 -8.92
N GLU A 55 -2.66 -0.80 -8.63
CA GLU A 55 -3.73 0.18 -8.45
C GLU A 55 -3.47 1.05 -7.23
N LEU A 56 -3.02 0.46 -6.12
CA LEU A 56 -2.64 1.21 -4.93
C LEU A 56 -1.54 2.24 -5.22
N ALA A 57 -0.52 1.86 -6.00
CA ALA A 57 0.55 2.76 -6.40
C ALA A 57 0.02 3.93 -7.24
N ALA A 58 -0.89 3.66 -8.18
CA ALA A 58 -1.49 4.70 -9.02
C ALA A 58 -2.34 5.68 -8.20
N GLU A 59 -3.11 5.19 -7.22
CA GLU A 59 -3.88 6.02 -6.31
C GLU A 59 -2.98 6.86 -5.40
N LEU A 60 -1.89 6.28 -4.88
CA LEU A 60 -0.93 7.01 -4.05
C LEU A 60 -0.18 8.09 -4.83
N ALA A 61 0.14 7.84 -6.10
CA ALA A 61 0.76 8.84 -6.97
C ALA A 61 -0.14 10.06 -7.25
N LYS A 62 -1.47 9.91 -7.11
CA LYS A 62 -2.43 11.02 -7.22
C LYS A 62 -2.49 11.87 -5.96
N ILE A 63 -2.04 11.35 -4.81
CA ILE A 63 -2.05 12.09 -3.55
C ILE A 63 -0.75 12.87 -3.47
N PRO A 64 -0.77 14.21 -3.61
CA PRO A 64 0.44 14.99 -3.46
C PRO A 64 0.99 14.78 -2.05
N ALA A 65 2.31 14.61 -1.95
CA ALA A 65 3.01 14.71 -0.69
C ALA A 65 2.94 16.18 -0.24
N THR A 66 1.80 16.57 0.34
CA THR A 66 1.66 17.81 1.11
C THR A 66 2.63 17.80 2.27
#